data_AF-A0A8J6JXA6-F1
#
_entry.id   AF-A0A8J6JXA6-F1
#
_cell.length_a   1.000
_cell.length_b   1.000
_cell.length_c   1.000
_cell.angle_alpha   90.00
_cell.angle_beta   90.00
_cell.angle_gamma   90.00
#
_symmetry.space_group_name_H-M   'P 1'
#
loop_
_entity.id
_entity.type
_entity.pdbx_description
1 polymer ?
#
loop_
_entity_poly.entity_id
_entity_poly.type
_entity_poly.pdbx_seq_one_letter_code
_entity_poly.pdbx_strand_id
1 'polypeptide(L)'
;MEAVLNDLVAVEDLMRFEKKYLAELSAGSLSKSTQFEYAWCLIRSKYTADIQKGAVLLEDLLPKGNKDEQRDYLFYLAVAHYRLKVSVCWHPLMCSLLECYQQRLVE
;
A
#
# COMPACT_ATOMS: atom_id res chain seq x y z
N MET A 1 -9.47 11.05 17.64
CA MET A 1 -9.06 9.92 16.77
C MET A 1 -7.70 10.27 16.16
N GLU A 2 -6.68 10.41 17.00
CA GLU A 2 -5.33 10.90 16.60
C GLU A 2 -4.20 9.92 17.00
N ALA A 3 -4.52 8.79 17.65
CA ALA A 3 -3.52 7.84 18.12
C ALA A 3 -2.98 6.88 17.03
N VAL A 4 -3.68 6.73 15.91
CA VAL A 4 -3.33 5.76 14.85
C VAL A 4 -2.07 6.17 14.06
N LEU A 5 -1.68 7.46 14.12
CA LEU A 5 -0.49 7.96 13.42
C LEU A 5 0.83 7.66 14.16
N ASN A 6 0.77 7.35 15.46
CA ASN A 6 1.93 7.04 16.31
C ASN A 6 2.03 5.55 16.70
N ASP A 7 1.04 4.74 16.35
CA ASP A 7 1.12 3.29 16.47
C ASP A 7 2.02 2.75 15.37
N LEU A 8 3.34 2.94 15.56
CA LEU A 8 4.38 2.26 14.82
C LEU A 8 4.11 0.76 14.97
N VAL A 9 3.92 0.07 13.85
CA VAL A 9 3.81 -1.39 13.86
C VAL A 9 5.04 -1.93 14.58
N ALA A 10 4.82 -2.79 15.58
CA ALA A 10 5.92 -3.41 16.30
C ALA A 10 6.81 -4.14 15.30
N VAL A 11 8.12 -3.97 15.43
CA VAL A 11 9.10 -4.57 14.51
C VAL A 11 8.93 -6.10 14.46
N GLU A 12 8.48 -6.70 15.56
CA GLU A 12 8.15 -8.12 15.68
C GLU A 12 7.03 -8.56 14.73
N ASP A 13 5.95 -7.76 14.64
CA ASP A 13 4.86 -8.03 13.70
C ASP A 13 5.33 -7.86 12.25
N LEU A 14 6.12 -6.82 11.97
CA LEU A 14 6.67 -6.59 10.64
C LEU A 14 7.54 -7.76 10.17
N MET A 15 8.41 -8.29 11.05
CA MET A 15 9.21 -9.49 10.76
C MET A 15 8.35 -10.74 10.54
N ARG A 16 7.24 -10.88 11.27
CA ARG A 16 6.30 -11.99 11.09
C ARG A 16 5.64 -11.96 9.72
N PHE A 17 5.17 -10.78 9.29
CA PHE A 17 4.57 -10.60 7.96
C PHE A 17 5.61 -10.73 6.84
N GLU A 18 6.82 -10.24 7.04
CA GLU A 18 7.92 -10.41 6.09
C GLU A 18 8.25 -11.89 5.88
N LYS A 19 8.37 -12.66 6.97
CA LYS A 19 8.63 -14.10 6.88
C LYS A 19 7.51 -14.84 6.15
N LYS A 20 6.24 -14.46 6.39
CA LYS A 20 5.08 -15.02 5.70
C LYS A 20 5.11 -14.67 4.20
N TYR A 21 5.36 -13.41 3.88
CA TYR A 21 5.47 -12.92 2.50
C TYR A 21 6.60 -13.65 1.74
N LEU A 22 7.80 -13.76 2.32
CA LEU A 22 8.92 -14.46 1.71
C LEU A 22 8.64 -15.96 1.54
N ALA A 23 7.98 -16.59 2.51
CA ALA A 23 7.57 -17.99 2.40
C ALA A 23 6.61 -18.21 1.22
N GLU A 24 5.57 -17.39 1.10
CA GLU A 24 4.62 -17.48 -0.02
C GLU A 24 5.24 -17.10 -1.37
N LEU A 25 6.16 -16.11 -1.39
CA LEU A 25 6.95 -15.74 -2.56
C LEU A 25 7.82 -16.90 -3.02
N SER A 26 8.50 -17.58 -2.10
CA SER A 26 9.33 -18.76 -2.40
C SER A 26 8.50 -19.97 -2.85
N ALA A 27 7.27 -20.09 -2.35
CA ALA A 27 6.33 -21.14 -2.75
C ALA A 27 5.68 -20.85 -4.12
N GLY A 28 5.83 -19.64 -4.67
CA GLY A 28 5.27 -19.23 -5.96
C GLY A 28 3.77 -18.93 -5.93
N SER A 29 3.14 -18.91 -4.75
CA SER A 29 1.71 -18.67 -4.56
C SER A 29 1.50 -17.53 -3.56
N LEU A 30 1.86 -16.31 -3.96
CA LEU A 30 1.63 -15.11 -3.16
C LEU A 30 0.16 -14.70 -3.16
N SER A 31 -0.43 -14.66 -1.97
CA SER A 31 -1.78 -14.18 -1.80
C SER A 31 -1.82 -12.65 -1.84
N LYS A 32 -2.78 -12.09 -2.60
CA LYS A 32 -3.01 -10.63 -2.65
C LYS A 32 -3.18 -10.02 -1.26
N SER A 33 -3.92 -10.71 -0.39
CA SER A 33 -4.14 -10.30 1.00
C SER A 33 -2.84 -10.21 1.79
N THR A 34 -1.95 -11.19 1.65
CA THR A 34 -0.65 -11.21 2.38
C THR A 34 0.32 -10.17 1.83
N GLN A 35 0.33 -9.92 0.51
CA GLN A 35 1.07 -8.81 -0.08
C GLN A 35 0.55 -7.46 0.42
N PHE A 36 -0.77 -7.30 0.54
CA PHE A 36 -1.40 -6.09 1.06
C PHE A 36 -1.09 -5.86 2.55
N GLU A 37 -1.23 -6.90 3.39
CA GLU A 37 -0.92 -6.85 4.83
C GLU A 37 0.54 -6.43 5.05
N TYR A 38 1.48 -7.02 4.30
CA TYR A 38 2.90 -6.66 4.38
C TYR A 38 3.14 -5.20 3.94
N ALA A 39 2.55 -4.77 2.82
CA ALA A 39 2.67 -3.40 2.33
C ALA A 39 2.10 -2.37 3.34
N TRP A 40 0.97 -2.69 3.97
CA TRP A 40 0.37 -1.85 5.01
C TRP A 40 1.30 -1.68 6.21
N CYS A 41 1.91 -2.77 6.70
CA CYS A 41 2.90 -2.70 7.78
C CYS A 41 4.10 -1.82 7.42
N LEU A 42 4.59 -1.92 6.18
CA LEU A 42 5.72 -1.14 5.68
C LEU A 42 5.41 0.37 5.60
N ILE A 43 4.22 0.76 5.14
CA ILE A 43 3.82 2.18 5.03
C ILE A 43 3.69 2.85 6.41
N ARG A 44 3.37 2.07 7.44
CA ARG A 44 3.27 2.55 8.83
C ARG A 44 4.60 2.54 9.58
N SER A 45 5.65 1.97 8.99
CA SER A 45 6.98 1.92 9.59
C SER A 45 7.61 3.33 9.73
N LYS A 46 8.73 3.39 10.46
CA LYS A 46 9.51 4.62 10.64
C LYS A 46 10.46 4.91 9.47
N TYR A 47 10.78 3.91 8.66
CA TYR A 47 11.82 4.01 7.63
C TYR A 47 11.21 4.39 6.28
N THR A 48 11.73 5.44 5.67
CA THR A 48 11.28 5.89 4.34
C THR A 48 11.52 4.82 3.26
N ALA A 49 12.58 4.01 3.39
CA ALA A 49 12.85 2.88 2.50
C ALA A 49 11.74 1.82 2.55
N ASP A 50 11.21 1.53 3.74
CA ASP A 50 10.12 0.58 3.92
C ASP A 50 8.82 1.16 3.35
N ILE A 51 8.54 2.45 3.61
CA ILE A 51 7.38 3.13 3.03
C ILE A 51 7.41 3.09 1.49
N GLN A 52 8.59 3.30 0.88
CA GLN A 52 8.76 3.16 -0.57
C GLN A 52 8.49 1.74 -1.06
N LYS A 53 9.01 0.72 -0.37
CA LYS A 53 8.72 -0.69 -0.71
C LYS A 53 7.23 -0.98 -0.61
N GLY A 54 6.57 -0.52 0.44
CA GLY A 54 5.12 -0.69 0.63
C GLY A 54 4.31 -0.02 -0.47
N ALA A 55 4.70 1.18 -0.91
CA ALA A 55 4.06 1.86 -2.04
C ALA A 55 4.16 1.03 -3.33
N VAL A 56 5.35 0.55 -3.69
CA VAL A 56 5.57 -0.28 -4.89
C VAL A 56 4.74 -1.57 -4.84
N LEU A 57 4.64 -2.21 -3.67
CA LEU A 57 3.81 -3.41 -3.49
C LEU A 57 2.32 -3.13 -3.69
N LEU A 58 1.81 -1.98 -3.26
CA LEU A 58 0.42 -1.57 -3.49
C LEU A 58 0.18 -1.20 -4.96
N GLU A 59 1.14 -0.57 -5.64
CA GLU A 59 1.05 -0.28 -7.08
C GLU A 59 0.93 -1.56 -7.91
N ASP A 60 1.67 -2.61 -7.57
CA ASP A 60 1.56 -3.92 -8.21
C ASP A 60 0.21 -4.63 -7.94
N LEU A 61 -0.40 -4.38 -6.77
CA LEU A 61 -1.72 -4.91 -6.41
C LEU A 61 -2.88 -4.14 -7.05
N LEU A 62 -2.69 -2.86 -7.37
CA LEU A 62 -3.71 -1.96 -7.93
C LEU A 62 -4.42 -2.52 -9.17
N PRO A 63 -3.73 -3.01 -10.21
CA PRO A 63 -4.40 -3.62 -11.36
C PRO A 63 -5.00 -5.00 -11.08
N LYS A 64 -4.64 -5.65 -9.96
CA LYS A 64 -5.07 -7.01 -9.59
C LYS A 64 -6.25 -7.03 -8.60
N GLY A 65 -6.59 -5.88 -8.03
CA GLY A 65 -7.69 -5.70 -7.07
C GLY A 65 -9.02 -5.37 -7.73
N ASN A 66 -10.12 -5.66 -7.03
CA ASN A 66 -11.46 -5.23 -7.38
C ASN A 66 -11.65 -3.72 -7.08
N LYS A 67 -12.78 -3.14 -7.51
CA LYS A 67 -13.07 -1.71 -7.27
C LYS A 67 -12.87 -1.34 -5.80
N ASP A 68 -13.49 -2.04 -4.85
CA ASP A 68 -13.34 -1.73 -3.42
C ASP A 68 -11.88 -1.83 -2.92
N GLU A 69 -11.15 -2.87 -3.31
CA GLU A 69 -9.75 -3.06 -2.93
C GLU A 69 -8.85 -1.95 -3.50
N GLN A 70 -9.10 -1.53 -4.74
CA GLN A 70 -8.38 -0.44 -5.39
C GLN A 70 -8.52 0.88 -4.63
N ARG A 71 -9.71 1.17 -4.07
CA ARG A 71 -9.93 2.35 -3.24
C ARG A 71 -9.05 2.31 -2.00
N ASP A 72 -8.97 1.16 -1.34
CA ASP A 72 -8.13 0.99 -0.15
C ASP A 72 -6.64 1.12 -0.52
N TYR A 73 -6.21 0.52 -1.64
CA TYR A 73 -4.83 0.63 -2.11
C TYR A 73 -4.43 2.08 -2.42
N LEU A 74 -5.29 2.82 -3.13
CA LEU A 74 -5.07 4.24 -3.43
C LEU A 74 -5.00 5.09 -2.17
N PHE A 75 -5.84 4.81 -1.18
CA PHE A 75 -5.82 5.51 0.10
C PHE A 75 -4.48 5.34 0.82
N TYR A 76 -3.97 4.10 0.93
CA TYR A 76 -2.68 3.84 1.57
C TYR A 76 -1.49 4.34 0.75
N LEU A 77 -1.58 4.34 -0.59
CA LEU A 77 -0.59 4.95 -1.48
C LEU A 77 -0.45 6.45 -1.20
N ALA A 78 -1.58 7.17 -1.12
CA ALA A 78 -1.57 8.59 -0.79
C ALA A 78 -0.91 8.88 0.57
N VAL A 79 -1.18 8.03 1.58
CA VAL A 79 -0.54 8.12 2.90
C VAL A 79 0.97 7.88 2.82
N ALA A 80 1.40 6.89 2.03
CA ALA A 80 2.82 6.62 1.82
C ALA A 80 3.53 7.82 1.19
N HIS A 81 2.96 8.44 0.15
CA HIS A 81 3.54 9.62 -0.49
C HIS A 81 3.55 10.85 0.40
N TYR A 82 2.50 11.05 1.19
CA TYR A 82 2.45 12.11 2.19
C TYR A 82 3.62 11.98 3.19
N ARG A 83 3.89 10.76 3.68
CA ARG A 83 5.02 10.50 4.58
C ARG A 83 6.38 10.65 3.91
N LEU A 84 6.50 10.28 2.63
CA LEU A 84 7.75 10.41 1.88
C LEU A 84 8.09 11.86 1.50
N LYS A 85 7.18 12.83 1.71
CA LYS A 85 7.33 14.24 1.29
C LYS A 85 7.70 14.40 -0.20
N VAL A 86 7.41 13.39 -1.02
CA VAL A 86 7.63 13.43 -2.47
C VAL A 86 6.40 14.08 -3.11
N SER A 87 6.32 15.40 -3.03
CA SER A 87 5.18 16.19 -3.50
C SER A 87 5.13 16.43 -5.02
N VAL A 88 5.95 15.74 -5.83
CA VAL A 88 6.36 16.31 -7.14
C VAL A 88 5.71 15.66 -8.38
N CYS A 89 5.06 14.48 -8.34
CA CYS A 89 4.59 13.86 -9.59
C CYS A 89 3.25 13.11 -9.56
N TRP A 90 2.49 13.16 -8.46
CA TRP A 90 1.21 12.47 -8.37
C TRP A 90 0.04 13.22 -9.04
N HIS A 91 0.21 14.52 -9.34
CA HIS A 91 -0.91 15.36 -9.81
C HIS A 91 -1.51 14.93 -11.17
N PRO A 92 -0.75 14.52 -12.20
CA PRO A 92 -1.34 14.09 -13.47
C PRO A 92 -1.90 12.65 -13.40
N LEU A 93 -1.13 11.73 -12.81
CA LEU A 93 -1.49 10.31 -12.75
C LEU A 93 -2.65 10.04 -11.79
N MET A 94 -2.69 10.73 -10.64
CA MET A 94 -3.74 10.56 -9.65
C MET A 94 -5.04 11.24 -10.09
N CYS A 95 -5.01 12.40 -10.79
CA CYS A 95 -6.21 12.94 -11.45
C CYS A 95 -6.75 11.99 -12.52
N SER A 96 -5.90 11.50 -13.41
CA SER A 96 -6.31 10.55 -14.45
C SER A 96 -6.89 9.25 -13.86
N LEU A 97 -6.29 8.72 -12.79
CA LEU A 97 -6.73 7.50 -12.12
C LEU A 97 -7.99 7.70 -11.27
N LEU A 98 -8.14 8.83 -10.57
CA LEU A 98 -9.37 9.15 -9.85
C LEU A 98 -10.53 9.47 -10.78
N GLU A 99 -10.29 10.15 -11.90
CA GLU A 99 -11.32 10.40 -12.92
C GLU A 99 -11.73 9.08 -13.59
N CYS A 100 -10.78 8.23 -14.01
CA CYS A 100 -11.09 6.89 -14.52
C CYS A 100 -11.81 5.98 -13.49
N TYR A 101 -11.46 6.09 -12.20
CA TYR A 101 -12.06 5.28 -11.14
C TYR A 101 -13.44 5.81 -10.72
N GLN A 102 -13.65 7.14 -10.69
CA GLN A 102 -14.98 7.74 -10.48
C GLN A 102 -15.94 7.44 -11.63
N GLN A 103 -15.48 7.50 -12.89
CA GLN A 103 -16.34 7.17 -14.04
C GLN A 103 -16.84 5.72 -13.98
N ARG A 104 -16.02 4.79 -13.50
CA ARG A 104 -16.36 3.36 -13.42
C ARG A 104 -17.22 2.98 -12.20
N LEU A 105 -17.41 3.87 -11.22
CA LEU A 105 -18.30 3.63 -10.06
C LEU A 105 -19.75 4.12 -10.29
N VAL A 106 -19.98 4.83 -11.40
CA VAL A 106 -21.30 5.33 -11.82
C VAL A 106 -21.88 4.50 -12.98
N GLU A 107 -21.27 3.35 -13.30
CA GLU A 107 -21.79 2.29 -14.18
C GLU A 107 -21.88 0.95 -13.45
#